data_AF-A0A2N1QH62-F1
#
_entry.id   AF-A0A2N1QH62-F1
#
_cell.length_a   1.000
_cell.length_b   1.000
_cell.length_c   1.000
_cell.angle_alpha   90.00
_cell.angle_beta   90.00
_cell.angle_gamma   90.00
#
_symmetry.space_group_name_H-M   'P 1'
#
loop_
_entity.id
_entity.type
_entity.pdbx_description
1 polymer ?
#
loop_
_entity_poly.entity_id
_entity_poly.type
_entity_poly.pdbx_seq_one_letter_code
_entity_poly.pdbx_strand_id
1 'polypeptide(L)'
;MKIKFAIIVVLLGITFALTGCAITTTATTASTGVTTSTTTTATTSTTTSATTQTTASTQRVFTLAELATYNGDGGSTAYIAVNGTVYDVTNVAEWNNGWHKGVHLAGTDATTAFAGSPHSASLLATLTIVGTLAD
;
A
#
# COMPACT_ATOMS: atom_id res chain seq x y z
N MET A 1 -12.45 -25.23 28.31
CA MET A 1 -13.13 -24.03 28.84
C MET A 1 -13.97 -23.44 27.71
N LYS A 2 -15.31 -23.42 27.82
CA LYS A 2 -16.22 -22.96 26.76
C LYS A 2 -16.52 -21.47 26.97
N ILE A 3 -15.83 -20.60 26.24
CA ILE A 3 -16.04 -19.15 26.32
C ILE A 3 -17.25 -18.81 25.45
N LYS A 4 -18.32 -18.34 26.10
CA LYS A 4 -19.55 -17.87 25.47
C LYS A 4 -19.32 -16.41 25.05
N PHE A 5 -19.10 -16.16 23.77
CA PHE A 5 -19.12 -14.81 23.22
C PHE A 5 -20.58 -14.37 23.08
N ALA A 6 -21.01 -13.48 23.97
CA ALA A 6 -22.28 -12.77 23.84
C ALA A 6 -22.08 -11.64 22.82
N ILE A 7 -22.74 -11.80 21.68
CA ILE A 7 -22.89 -10.80 20.62
C ILE A 7 -23.71 -9.65 21.20
N ILE A 8 -23.10 -8.47 21.37
CA ILE A 8 -23.79 -7.22 21.65
C ILE A 8 -23.77 -6.40 20.35
N VAL A 9 -24.86 -6.54 19.58
CA VAL A 9 -25.22 -5.65 18.49
C VAL A 9 -25.70 -4.35 19.14
N VAL A 10 -24.89 -3.30 19.09
CA VAL A 10 -25.35 -1.94 19.36
C VAL A 10 -25.51 -1.24 18.01
N LEU A 11 -26.72 -1.37 17.49
CA LEU A 11 -27.30 -0.46 16.51
C LEU A 11 -27.64 0.84 17.25
N LEU A 12 -26.85 1.88 17.04
CA LEU A 12 -27.26 3.25 17.31
C LEU A 12 -26.92 4.08 16.08
N GLY A 13 -27.95 4.30 15.27
CA GLY A 13 -27.91 5.22 14.14
C GLY A 13 -27.62 6.64 14.64
N ILE A 14 -26.65 7.28 14.01
CA ILE A 14 -26.45 8.72 14.10
C ILE A 14 -26.60 9.26 12.69
N THR A 15 -27.85 9.58 12.36
CA THR A 15 -28.17 10.58 11.34
C THR A 15 -27.78 11.94 11.89
N PHE A 16 -26.83 12.66 11.29
CA PHE A 16 -26.76 14.11 11.50
C PHE A 16 -26.17 14.86 10.30
N ALA A 17 -27.11 15.47 9.57
CA ALA A 17 -27.08 16.76 8.88
C ALA A 17 -25.86 17.14 8.02
N LEU A 18 -26.08 17.09 6.69
CA LEU A 18 -25.50 18.05 5.75
C LEU A 18 -25.88 19.48 6.18
N THR A 19 -24.89 20.33 6.44
CA THR A 19 -25.06 21.79 6.32
C THR A 19 -23.85 22.33 5.58
N GLY A 20 -24.07 22.66 4.31
CA GLY A 20 -23.11 23.40 3.50
C GLY A 20 -23.08 24.86 3.93
N CYS A 21 -21.89 25.44 3.99
CA CYS A 21 -21.72 26.88 3.92
C CYS A 21 -20.77 27.17 2.76
N ALA A 22 -21.30 27.74 1.69
CA ALA A 22 -20.51 28.29 0.61
C ALA A 22 -19.90 29.59 1.10
N ILE A 23 -18.56 29.65 1.15
CA ILE A 23 -17.82 30.91 1.31
C ILE A 23 -17.15 31.26 -0.01
N THR A 24 -17.81 32.13 -0.76
CA THR A 24 -17.20 32.92 -1.82
C THR A 24 -16.41 34.06 -1.19
N THR A 25 -15.09 34.03 -1.34
CA THR A 25 -14.25 35.23 -1.23
C THR A 25 -13.50 35.43 -2.54
N THR A 26 -13.83 36.53 -3.18
CA THR A 26 -13.19 37.07 -4.39
C THR A 26 -12.11 38.08 -4.00
N ALA A 27 -11.14 38.25 -4.90
CA ALA A 27 -10.20 39.36 -5.10
C ALA A 27 -8.74 39.09 -4.66
N THR A 28 -7.85 38.76 -5.59
CA THR A 28 -7.05 39.63 -6.50
C THR A 28 -5.77 40.13 -5.82
N THR A 29 -4.59 39.79 -6.38
CA THR A 29 -3.52 40.72 -6.79
C THR A 29 -2.36 39.94 -7.42
N ALA A 30 -1.89 40.44 -8.55
CA ALA A 30 -0.83 39.90 -9.38
C ALA A 30 0.57 39.97 -8.72
N SER A 31 1.44 39.02 -9.06
CA SER A 31 2.89 39.23 -9.03
C SER A 31 3.56 38.43 -10.15
N THR A 32 4.23 39.17 -11.03
CA THR A 32 5.04 38.71 -12.16
C THR A 32 6.42 38.31 -11.65
N GLY A 33 6.89 37.13 -12.02
CA GLY A 33 8.24 36.67 -11.72
C GLY A 33 8.61 35.43 -12.53
N VAL A 34 9.04 35.65 -13.77
CA VAL A 34 9.76 34.68 -14.61
C VAL A 34 11.13 34.43 -14.00
N THR A 35 11.58 33.17 -13.90
CA THR A 35 12.97 32.74 -14.23
C THR A 35 13.06 31.21 -14.32
N THR A 36 13.45 30.78 -15.52
CA THR A 36 13.93 29.46 -15.94
C THR A 36 15.10 28.95 -15.08
N SER A 37 15.08 27.66 -14.72
CA SER A 37 16.29 26.89 -14.45
C SER A 37 16.07 25.43 -14.85
N THR A 38 16.64 25.10 -16.01
CA THR A 38 16.88 23.76 -16.54
C THR A 38 18.20 23.24 -15.97
N THR A 39 18.29 21.96 -15.57
CA THR A 39 19.47 21.04 -15.59
C THR A 39 19.03 19.75 -14.87
N THR A 40 18.58 18.70 -15.57
CA THR A 40 19.38 17.58 -16.10
C THR A 40 20.22 16.86 -15.05
N THR A 41 19.76 15.70 -14.59
CA THR A 41 20.56 14.47 -14.56
C THR A 41 19.62 13.28 -14.68
N ALA A 42 19.41 12.86 -15.92
CA ALA A 42 19.07 11.49 -16.23
C ALA A 42 20.30 10.65 -15.91
N THR A 43 20.21 9.77 -14.92
CA THR A 43 21.11 8.63 -14.79
C THR A 43 20.28 7.38 -14.98
N THR A 44 20.23 6.98 -16.24
CA THR A 44 20.22 5.60 -16.70
C THR A 44 21.05 4.72 -15.76
N SER A 45 20.38 3.78 -15.09
CA SER A 45 21.01 2.56 -14.58
C SER A 45 20.10 1.38 -14.89
N THR A 46 20.21 0.95 -16.15
CA THR A 46 20.35 -0.45 -16.56
C THR A 46 19.67 -1.51 -15.70
N THR A 47 18.59 -2.02 -16.27
CA THR A 47 18.26 -3.44 -16.42
C THR A 47 19.49 -4.37 -16.35
N THR A 48 19.46 -5.29 -15.40
CA THR A 48 20.04 -6.66 -15.45
C THR A 48 19.30 -7.44 -14.35
N SER A 49 18.17 -8.09 -14.60
CA SER A 49 18.02 -9.40 -15.25
C SER A 49 19.02 -10.45 -14.77
N ALA A 50 18.71 -11.09 -13.64
CA ALA A 50 18.84 -12.53 -13.34
C ALA A 50 18.51 -12.69 -11.84
N THR A 51 17.47 -13.39 -11.41
CA THR A 51 17.42 -14.85 -11.49
C THR A 51 15.96 -15.31 -11.35
N THR A 52 15.44 -15.84 -12.45
CA THR A 52 14.59 -17.03 -12.57
C THR A 52 14.13 -17.70 -11.27
N GLN A 53 12.88 -17.44 -10.86
CA GLN A 53 12.04 -18.47 -10.23
C GLN A 53 11.05 -18.93 -11.30
N THR A 54 11.49 -19.88 -12.13
CA THR A 54 10.61 -20.64 -13.03
C THR A 54 9.76 -21.57 -12.18
N THR A 55 8.60 -21.07 -11.77
CA THR A 55 7.38 -21.87 -11.80
C THR A 55 6.47 -21.14 -12.77
N ALA A 56 6.21 -21.74 -13.94
CA ALA A 56 5.24 -21.24 -14.91
C ALA A 56 3.82 -21.43 -14.36
N SER A 57 3.53 -20.77 -13.24
CA SER A 57 2.20 -20.47 -12.76
C SER A 57 1.84 -19.11 -13.33
N THR A 58 0.75 -19.03 -14.08
CA THR A 58 0.10 -17.77 -14.46
C THR A 58 0.09 -16.85 -13.24
N GLN A 59 0.96 -15.83 -13.25
CA GLN A 59 1.11 -14.92 -12.13
C GLN A 59 -0.17 -14.09 -12.02
N ARG A 60 -0.81 -14.14 -10.85
CA ARG A 60 -2.09 -13.45 -10.65
C ARG A 60 -1.89 -11.94 -10.77
N VAL A 61 -2.81 -11.29 -11.48
CA VAL A 61 -2.92 -9.83 -11.48
C VAL A 61 -3.95 -9.43 -10.42
N PHE A 62 -3.61 -8.46 -9.59
CA PHE A 62 -4.46 -7.92 -8.55
C PHE A 62 -4.87 -6.49 -8.91
N THR A 63 -6.13 -6.15 -8.69
CA THR A 63 -6.52 -4.74 -8.49
C THR A 63 -6.19 -4.31 -7.06
N LEU A 64 -6.13 -2.99 -6.81
CA LEU A 64 -6.00 -2.47 -5.44
C LEU A 64 -7.14 -2.94 -4.52
N ALA A 65 -8.36 -3.03 -5.05
CA ALA A 65 -9.52 -3.48 -4.28
C ALA A 65 -9.41 -4.96 -3.88
N GLU A 66 -8.90 -5.82 -4.78
CA GLU A 66 -8.62 -7.21 -4.43
C GLU A 66 -7.47 -7.33 -3.44
N LEU A 67 -6.38 -6.58 -3.65
CA LEU A 67 -5.24 -6.57 -2.74
C LEU A 67 -5.68 -6.19 -1.31
N ALA A 68 -6.57 -5.21 -1.16
CA ALA A 68 -7.11 -4.75 0.12
C ALA A 68 -7.83 -5.83 0.94
N THR A 69 -8.21 -6.96 0.34
CA THR A 69 -8.80 -8.10 1.06
C THR A 69 -7.75 -8.96 1.77
N TYR A 70 -6.47 -8.84 1.38
CA TYR A 70 -5.33 -9.58 1.95
C TYR A 70 -4.61 -8.72 2.99
N ASN A 71 -5.38 -8.27 3.98
CA ASN A 71 -4.96 -7.23 4.93
C ASN A 71 -4.36 -7.77 6.24
N GLY A 72 -4.25 -9.10 6.39
CA GLY A 72 -3.68 -9.73 7.57
C GLY A 72 -4.55 -9.72 8.82
N ASP A 73 -5.73 -9.09 8.82
CA ASP A 73 -6.54 -8.92 10.03
C ASP A 73 -6.96 -10.27 10.62
N GLY A 74 -6.89 -10.39 11.94
CA GLY A 74 -7.25 -11.61 12.65
C GLY A 74 -6.34 -12.81 12.33
N GLY A 75 -5.11 -12.56 11.88
CA GLY A 75 -4.16 -13.60 11.45
C GLY A 75 -4.46 -14.17 10.06
N SER A 76 -5.25 -13.45 9.26
CA SER A 76 -5.52 -13.82 7.87
C SER A 76 -4.29 -13.62 6.98
N THR A 77 -4.40 -14.00 5.71
CA THR A 77 -3.37 -13.75 4.70
C THR A 77 -3.07 -12.26 4.56
N ALA A 78 -1.79 -11.91 4.46
CA ALA A 78 -1.28 -10.54 4.40
C ALA A 78 -0.37 -10.37 3.18
N TYR A 79 -0.77 -9.53 2.23
CA TYR A 79 0.01 -9.21 1.02
C TYR A 79 0.34 -7.72 0.96
N ILE A 80 1.43 -7.37 0.28
CA ILE A 80 1.76 -5.98 -0.06
C ILE A 80 2.18 -5.87 -1.52
N ALA A 81 1.89 -4.73 -2.15
CA ALA A 81 2.51 -4.39 -3.42
C ALA A 81 3.72 -3.46 -3.19
N VAL A 82 4.81 -3.69 -3.90
CA VAL A 82 5.95 -2.76 -4.00
C VAL A 82 6.39 -2.70 -5.46
N ASN A 83 6.39 -1.51 -6.05
CA ASN A 83 6.70 -1.27 -7.46
C ASN A 83 5.95 -2.22 -8.40
N GLY A 84 4.64 -2.40 -8.18
CA GLY A 84 3.78 -3.25 -9.00
C GLY A 84 3.95 -4.77 -8.77
N THR A 85 4.86 -5.23 -7.92
CA THR A 85 4.99 -6.66 -7.57
C THR A 85 4.29 -6.93 -6.25
N VAL A 86 3.49 -8.00 -6.17
CA VAL A 86 2.76 -8.39 -4.96
C VAL A 86 3.51 -9.50 -4.23
N TYR A 87 3.83 -9.25 -2.96
CA TYR A 87 4.60 -10.14 -2.08
C TYR A 87 3.72 -10.67 -0.95
N ASP A 88 3.92 -11.94 -0.60
CA ASP A 88 3.34 -12.56 0.60
C ASP A 88 4.20 -12.27 1.83
N VAL A 89 3.58 -11.61 2.82
CA VAL A 89 4.19 -11.30 4.12
C VAL A 89 3.51 -12.03 5.28
N THR A 90 2.57 -12.94 5.00
CA THR A 90 1.72 -13.63 6.00
C THR A 90 2.54 -14.32 7.09
N ASN A 91 3.66 -14.95 6.72
CA ASN A 91 4.49 -15.74 7.64
C ASN A 91 5.75 -14.99 8.10
N VAL A 92 5.80 -13.67 7.90
CA VAL A 92 6.90 -12.83 8.35
C VAL A 92 6.59 -12.31 9.74
N ALA A 93 7.45 -12.61 10.71
CA ALA A 93 7.20 -12.34 12.13
C ALA A 93 6.93 -10.85 12.44
N GLU A 94 7.54 -9.96 11.66
CA GLU A 94 7.41 -8.51 11.79
C GLU A 94 6.11 -7.94 11.19
N TRP A 95 5.21 -8.79 10.65
CA TRP A 95 3.95 -8.42 9.97
C TRP A 95 2.69 -8.93 10.69
N ASN A 96 2.73 -8.96 12.02
CA ASN A 96 1.61 -9.46 12.83
C ASN A 96 0.31 -8.68 12.56
N ASN A 97 -0.75 -9.40 12.18
CA ASN A 97 -2.04 -8.84 11.78
C ASN A 97 -1.95 -7.74 10.68
N GLY A 98 -0.98 -7.85 9.77
CA GLY A 98 -0.78 -6.85 8.72
C GLY A 98 -0.07 -5.57 9.16
N TRP A 99 0.36 -5.49 10.42
CA TRP A 99 1.10 -4.35 10.96
C TRP A 99 2.60 -4.55 10.84
N HIS A 100 3.30 -3.54 10.31
CA HIS A 100 4.76 -3.46 10.34
C HIS A 100 5.19 -2.12 10.93
N LYS A 101 6.01 -2.15 11.99
CA LYS A 101 6.57 -0.94 12.66
C LYS A 101 5.52 0.12 13.03
N GLY A 102 4.34 -0.32 13.46
CA GLY A 102 3.26 0.57 13.91
C GLY A 102 2.42 1.17 12.80
N VAL A 103 2.58 0.73 11.56
CA VAL A 103 1.74 1.08 10.42
C VAL A 103 1.08 -0.18 9.88
N HIS A 104 -0.22 -0.11 9.61
CA HIS A 104 -0.93 -1.19 8.92
C HIS A 104 -0.75 -1.01 7.41
N LEU A 105 -0.05 -1.95 6.78
CA LEU A 105 0.35 -1.86 5.37
C LEU A 105 -0.12 -3.05 4.54
N ALA A 106 -0.52 -4.16 5.16
CA ALA A 106 -1.03 -5.30 4.41
C ALA A 106 -2.33 -4.91 3.69
N GLY A 107 -2.47 -5.42 2.46
CA GLY A 107 -3.55 -5.08 1.54
C GLY A 107 -3.36 -3.75 0.79
N THR A 108 -2.17 -3.14 0.85
CA THR A 108 -1.92 -1.84 0.21
C THR A 108 -0.75 -1.88 -0.78
N ASP A 109 -0.67 -0.84 -1.62
CA ASP A 109 0.58 -0.48 -2.27
C ASP A 109 1.51 0.22 -1.26
N ALA A 110 2.49 -0.54 -0.78
CA ALA A 110 3.46 -0.11 0.20
C ALA A 110 4.71 0.52 -0.44
N THR A 111 4.70 0.85 -1.74
CA THR A 111 5.87 1.38 -2.47
C THR A 111 6.48 2.60 -1.77
N THR A 112 5.66 3.59 -1.44
CA THR A 112 6.13 4.81 -0.75
C THR A 112 6.67 4.51 0.65
N ALA A 113 5.99 3.63 1.39
CA ALA A 113 6.41 3.24 2.73
C ALA A 113 7.75 2.49 2.71
N PHE A 114 7.94 1.61 1.72
CA PHE A 114 9.19 0.88 1.51
C PHE A 114 10.33 1.82 1.13
N ALA A 115 10.10 2.76 0.20
CA ALA A 115 11.10 3.74 -0.24
C ALA A 115 11.59 4.67 0.89
N GLY A 116 10.73 4.96 1.88
CA GLY A 116 11.09 5.74 3.06
C GLY A 116 11.68 4.92 4.22
N SER A 117 11.79 3.60 4.07
CA SER A 117 12.25 2.70 5.13
C SER A 117 13.76 2.45 5.06
N PRO A 118 14.41 2.00 6.15
CA PRO A 118 15.83 1.62 6.14
C PRO A 118 16.09 0.25 5.47
N HIS A 119 15.10 -0.34 4.79
CA HIS A 119 15.20 -1.65 4.17
C HIS A 119 15.77 -1.56 2.76
N SER A 120 16.54 -2.57 2.37
CA SER A 120 17.06 -2.70 1.01
C SER A 120 16.15 -3.57 0.14
N ALA A 121 16.17 -3.36 -1.18
CA ALA A 121 15.40 -4.17 -2.14
C ALA A 121 15.72 -5.68 -2.05
N SER A 122 16.92 -6.04 -1.58
CA SER A 122 17.31 -7.44 -1.36
C SER A 122 16.40 -8.17 -0.36
N LEU A 123 15.76 -7.46 0.58
CA LEU A 123 14.79 -8.06 1.49
C LEU A 123 13.52 -8.52 0.77
N LEU A 124 13.08 -7.80 -0.27
CA LEU A 124 11.91 -8.20 -1.05
C LEU A 124 12.16 -9.49 -1.84
N ALA A 125 13.41 -9.74 -2.23
CA ALA A 125 13.80 -10.98 -2.93
C ALA A 125 13.72 -12.23 -2.05
N THR A 126 13.62 -12.08 -0.72
CA THR A 126 13.41 -13.23 0.19
C THR A 126 11.93 -13.57 0.38
N LEU A 127 11.03 -12.72 -0.08
CA LEU A 127 9.58 -12.91 0.03
C LEU A 127 9.04 -13.69 -1.17
N THR A 128 7.96 -14.43 -0.96
CA THR A 128 7.26 -15.13 -2.04
C THR A 128 6.50 -14.10 -2.89
N ILE A 129 6.75 -14.11 -4.20
CA ILE A 129 5.97 -13.31 -5.15
C ILE A 129 4.68 -14.07 -5.49
N VAL A 130 3.53 -13.43 -5.28
CA VAL A 130 2.21 -14.03 -5.52
C VAL A 130 1.48 -13.38 -6.70
N GLY A 131 1.98 -12.27 -7.22
CA GLY A 131 1.33 -11.58 -8.32
C GLY A 131 1.97 -10.28 -8.73
N THR A 132 1.22 -9.54 -9.55
CA THR A 132 1.46 -8.12 -9.87
C THR A 132 0.23 -7.30 -9.55
N LEU A 133 0.42 -6.02 -9.29
CA LEU A 133 -0.65 -5.04 -9.15
C LEU A 133 -0.93 -4.45 -10.54
N ALA A 134 -2.20 -4.39 -10.94
CA ALA A 134 -2.63 -3.68 -12.13
C ALA A 134 -2.50 -2.17 -11.92
N ASP A 135 -1.99 -1.48 -12.94
CA ASP A 135 -1.88 -0.02 -13.01
C ASP A 135 -3.25 0.68 -12.96
#